data_AF-A0A7S2W145-F1
#
_entry.id   AF-A0A7S2W145-F1
#
_cell.length_a   1.000
_cell.length_b   1.000
_cell.length_c   1.000
_cell.angle_alpha   90.00
_cell.angle_beta   90.00
_cell.angle_gamma   90.00
#
_symmetry.space_group_name_H-M   'P 1'
#
loop_
_entity.id
_entity.type
_entity.pdbx_description
1 polymer ?
#
loop_
_entity_poly.entity_id
_entity_poly.type
_entity_poly.pdbx_seq_one_letter_code
_entity_poly.pdbx_strand_id
1 'polypeptide(L)'
;KADLGDGRSLYDTPGLLVPGTLTQLLTPAELKMVVPKRKVEPITFRVGPGKCVLIGGLARIEVSEDSKPFLFTFFVSNEIKLHPTKTDKADEFLQTHAGNMITPPLDPGPERMEQIGEFEHHDIEVDGAGWKEAGADITLRGIGWVAVTGAGTAKVRVSVPKGIGISVRPPLMPFDVWAATARYTGGRSVRKSGKSKSGKRRKGVGRR
;
A
#
# COMPACT_ATOMS: atom_id res chain seq x y z
N LYS A 1 -27.36 -15.63 21.81
CA LYS A 1 -28.05 -16.75 21.12
C LYS A 1 -29.19 -16.17 20.32
N ALA A 2 -29.18 -16.32 19.00
CA ALA A 2 -30.32 -16.03 18.14
C ALA A 2 -30.94 -17.35 17.68
N ASP A 3 -32.26 -17.48 17.82
CA ASP A 3 -33.01 -18.63 17.31
C ASP A 3 -33.22 -18.47 15.80
N LEU A 4 -32.96 -19.52 15.03
CA LEU A 4 -33.09 -19.53 13.58
C LEU A 4 -34.27 -20.40 13.10
N GLY A 5 -35.04 -21.01 14.00
CA GLY A 5 -36.07 -22.00 13.67
C GLY A 5 -35.51 -23.40 13.44
N ASP A 6 -36.40 -24.40 13.32
CA ASP A 6 -36.07 -25.81 13.09
C ASP A 6 -35.03 -26.40 14.08
N GLY A 7 -35.05 -25.93 15.33
CA GLY A 7 -34.11 -26.36 16.37
C GLY A 7 -32.67 -25.85 16.20
N ARG A 8 -32.43 -24.88 15.31
CA ARG A 8 -31.11 -24.30 15.07
C ARG A 8 -30.92 -23.01 15.86
N SER A 9 -29.68 -22.74 16.26
CA SER A 9 -29.36 -21.54 17.03
C SER A 9 -27.99 -21.00 16.62
N LEU A 10 -27.90 -19.68 16.50
CA LEU A 10 -26.67 -18.93 16.31
C LEU A 10 -26.17 -18.45 17.67
N TYR A 11 -24.92 -18.77 18.00
CA TYR A 11 -24.28 -18.29 19.23
C TYR A 11 -23.24 -17.27 18.85
N ASP A 12 -23.41 -16.05 19.36
CA ASP A 12 -22.38 -15.02 19.28
C ASP A 12 -21.31 -15.35 20.30
N THR A 13 -20.07 -15.45 19.84
CA THR A 13 -18.90 -15.73 20.68
C THR A 13 -18.13 -14.44 20.89
N PRO A 14 -17.56 -14.20 22.09
CA PRO A 14 -16.68 -13.06 22.29
C PRO A 14 -15.62 -12.95 21.19
N GLY A 15 -15.44 -11.75 20.65
CA GLY A 15 -14.48 -11.50 19.57
C GLY A 15 -13.05 -11.79 20.00
N LEU A 16 -12.30 -12.50 19.15
CA LEU A 16 -10.89 -12.76 19.38
C LEU A 16 -10.04 -11.56 18.93
N LEU A 17 -9.14 -11.12 19.79
CA LEU A 17 -8.09 -10.17 19.41
C LEU A 17 -7.01 -10.92 18.64
N VAL A 18 -6.66 -10.45 17.45
CA VAL A 18 -5.58 -11.03 16.64
C VAL A 18 -4.26 -10.36 17.05
N PRO A 19 -3.37 -11.06 17.77
CA PRO A 19 -2.10 -10.49 18.21
C PRO A 19 -1.18 -10.15 17.03
N GLY A 20 -0.29 -9.18 17.22
CA GLY A 20 0.71 -8.81 16.23
C GLY A 20 0.13 -8.04 15.03
N THR A 21 -0.93 -7.25 15.27
CA THR A 21 -1.53 -6.36 14.27
C THR A 21 -1.33 -4.89 14.66
N LEU A 22 -1.04 -4.04 13.67
CA LEU A 22 -0.80 -2.61 13.91
C LEU A 22 -1.99 -1.91 14.57
N THR A 23 -3.21 -2.38 14.30
CA THR A 23 -4.46 -1.86 14.87
C THR A 23 -4.53 -1.93 16.39
N GLN A 24 -3.78 -2.84 17.03
CA GLN A 24 -3.75 -2.97 18.50
C GLN A 24 -2.93 -1.87 19.18
N LEU A 25 -2.04 -1.20 18.45
CA LEU A 25 -1.20 -0.12 18.96
C LEU A 25 -1.88 1.25 18.86
N LEU A 26 -3.06 1.31 18.24
CA LEU A 26 -3.76 2.53 17.90
C LEU A 26 -4.82 2.89 18.93
N THR A 27 -4.93 4.19 19.19
CA THR A 27 -6.08 4.75 19.90
C THR A 27 -7.36 4.61 19.06
N PRO A 28 -8.56 4.73 19.65
CA PRO A 28 -9.81 4.70 18.90
C PRO A 28 -9.89 5.77 17.78
N ALA A 29 -9.24 6.91 17.95
CA ALA A 29 -9.20 7.97 16.94
C ALA A 29 -8.31 7.58 15.75
N GLU A 30 -7.11 7.07 16.03
CA GLU A 30 -6.19 6.57 14.99
C GLU A 30 -6.74 5.33 14.28
N LEU A 31 -7.45 4.45 15.01
CA LEU A 31 -8.11 3.28 14.43
C LEU A 31 -9.13 3.68 13.36
N LYS A 32 -9.90 4.74 13.60
CA LYS A 32 -10.84 5.30 12.61
C LYS A 32 -10.15 5.81 11.35
N MET A 33 -8.86 6.15 11.42
CA MET A 33 -8.09 6.58 10.24
C MET A 33 -7.61 5.38 9.44
N VAL A 34 -7.13 4.32 10.09
CA VAL A 34 -6.57 3.16 9.38
C VAL A 34 -7.64 2.24 8.80
N VAL A 35 -8.87 2.28 9.34
CA VAL A 35 -10.01 1.55 8.77
C VAL A 35 -10.55 2.32 7.56
N PRO A 36 -10.53 1.74 6.34
CA PRO A 36 -11.02 2.43 5.15
C PRO A 36 -12.52 2.72 5.23
N LYS A 37 -12.91 4.01 5.20
CA LYS A 37 -14.32 4.45 5.15
C LYS A 37 -14.87 4.54 3.73
N ARG A 38 -13.99 4.58 2.74
CA ARG A 38 -14.29 4.67 1.32
C ARG A 38 -13.32 3.77 0.54
N LYS A 39 -13.58 3.57 -0.75
CA LYS A 39 -12.69 2.82 -1.64
C LYS A 39 -11.24 3.32 -1.47
N VAL A 40 -10.32 2.39 -1.19
CA VAL A 40 -8.89 2.66 -1.11
C VAL A 40 -8.41 3.12 -2.49
N GLU A 41 -7.68 4.24 -2.51
CA GLU A 41 -7.04 4.77 -3.70
C GLU A 41 -5.56 4.42 -3.66
N PRO A 42 -5.10 3.46 -4.49
CA PRO A 42 -3.72 3.02 -4.44
C PRO A 42 -2.78 4.14 -4.91
N ILE A 43 -1.66 4.29 -4.21
CA ILE A 43 -0.61 5.26 -4.54
C ILE A 43 0.66 4.49 -4.88
N THR A 44 1.32 4.83 -5.99
CA THR A 44 2.55 4.16 -6.41
C THR A 44 3.75 5.09 -6.31
N PHE A 45 4.83 4.61 -5.69
CA PHE A 45 6.13 5.26 -5.70
C PHE A 45 7.19 4.38 -6.37
N ARG A 46 8.10 5.00 -7.12
CA ARG A 46 9.33 4.35 -7.55
C ARG A 46 10.39 4.52 -6.47
N VAL A 47 10.71 3.43 -5.77
CA VAL A 47 11.67 3.42 -4.65
C VAL A 47 12.91 2.65 -5.10
N GLY A 48 14.09 3.18 -4.77
CA GLY A 48 15.37 2.52 -5.05
C GLY A 48 16.32 2.69 -3.86
N PRO A 49 17.58 2.25 -4.03
CA PRO A 49 18.64 2.40 -3.02
C PRO A 49 18.66 3.78 -2.36
N GLY A 50 18.88 3.80 -1.04
CA GLY A 50 18.92 5.01 -0.23
C GLY A 50 17.58 5.74 -0.05
N LYS A 51 16.46 5.16 -0.51
CA LYS A 51 15.12 5.74 -0.36
C LYS A 51 14.18 4.80 0.37
N CYS A 52 13.22 5.41 1.06
CA CYS A 52 12.15 4.71 1.74
C CYS A 52 10.82 5.44 1.58
N VAL A 53 9.74 4.76 1.97
CA VAL A 53 8.42 5.35 2.14
C VAL A 53 7.97 5.07 3.56
N LEU A 54 7.66 6.14 4.29
CA LEU A 54 6.98 6.06 5.59
C LEU A 54 5.48 5.90 5.37
N ILE A 55 4.87 4.97 6.10
CA ILE A 55 3.43 4.69 6.10
C ILE A 55 2.88 5.14 7.45
N GLY A 56 2.49 6.40 7.54
CA GLY A 56 2.38 7.09 8.82
C GLY A 56 3.70 6.98 9.61
N GLY A 57 3.59 7.05 10.93
CA GLY A 57 4.59 6.54 11.87
C GLY A 57 4.32 5.10 12.28
N LEU A 58 3.73 4.27 11.40
CA LEU A 58 3.37 2.87 11.71
C LEU A 58 4.22 1.84 10.99
N ALA A 59 4.76 2.17 9.82
CA ALA A 59 5.65 1.28 9.08
C ALA A 59 6.58 2.08 8.18
N ARG A 60 7.71 1.47 7.79
CA ARG A 60 8.64 1.97 6.78
C ARG A 60 8.97 0.86 5.80
N ILE A 61 8.98 1.19 4.51
CA ILE A 61 9.48 0.29 3.47
C ILE A 61 10.68 0.96 2.80
N GLU A 62 11.81 0.26 2.79
CA GLU A 62 13.06 0.72 2.16
C GLU A 62 13.61 -0.36 1.23
N VAL A 63 14.31 0.08 0.19
CA VAL A 63 14.99 -0.80 -0.77
C VAL A 63 16.47 -0.85 -0.41
N SER A 64 17.02 -2.05 -0.26
CA SER A 64 18.43 -2.26 0.07
C SER A 64 19.36 -1.67 -1.00
N GLU A 65 20.57 -1.28 -0.61
CA GLU A 65 21.53 -0.60 -1.49
C GLU A 65 21.93 -1.42 -2.72
N ASP A 66 21.92 -2.75 -2.60
CA ASP A 66 22.27 -3.71 -3.65
C ASP A 66 21.07 -4.11 -4.53
N SER A 67 19.88 -3.56 -4.29
CA SER A 67 18.68 -3.83 -5.07
C SER A 67 18.45 -2.78 -6.16
N LYS A 68 17.84 -3.19 -7.27
CA LYS A 68 17.39 -2.24 -8.30
C LYS A 68 16.19 -1.45 -7.79
N PRO A 69 15.85 -0.29 -8.40
CA PRO A 69 14.59 0.39 -8.10
C PRO A 69 13.37 -0.41 -8.55
N PHE A 70 12.32 -0.44 -7.73
CA PHE A 70 11.02 -1.09 -8.00
C PHE A 70 9.87 -0.08 -7.82
N LEU A 71 8.69 -0.44 -8.33
CA LEU A 71 7.44 0.27 -8.03
C LEU A 71 6.76 -0.39 -6.83
N PHE A 72 6.39 0.43 -5.85
CA PHE A 72 5.66 0.03 -4.66
C PHE A 72 4.30 0.69 -4.70
N THR A 73 3.23 -0.11 -4.78
CA THR A 73 1.85 0.38 -4.81
C THR A 73 1.18 0.09 -3.47
N PHE A 74 0.80 1.15 -2.77
CA PHE A 74 0.30 1.11 -1.40
C PHE A 74 -1.22 1.02 -1.41
N PHE A 75 -1.74 -0.07 -0.86
CA PHE A 75 -3.17 -0.32 -0.65
C PHE A 75 -3.47 -0.21 0.84
N VAL A 76 -3.50 1.03 1.33
CA VAL A 76 -3.76 1.38 2.73
C VAL A 76 -4.90 2.41 2.80
N SER A 77 -5.47 2.66 3.98
CA SER A 77 -6.51 3.70 4.10
C SER A 77 -6.04 5.05 3.58
N ASN A 78 -6.92 5.77 2.87
CA ASN A 78 -6.63 7.09 2.29
C ASN A 78 -6.31 8.18 3.34
N GLU A 79 -6.60 7.91 4.62
CA GLU A 79 -6.28 8.83 5.72
C GLU A 79 -4.86 8.60 6.28
N ILE A 80 -4.20 7.48 5.93
CA ILE A 80 -2.80 7.22 6.29
C ILE A 80 -1.89 8.03 5.36
N LYS A 81 -1.02 8.85 5.94
CA LYS A 81 -0.06 9.66 5.17
C LYS A 81 1.10 8.79 4.70
N LEU A 82 1.30 8.74 3.39
CA LEU A 82 2.48 8.15 2.77
C LEU A 82 3.51 9.23 2.49
N HIS A 83 4.74 9.05 2.96
CA HIS A 83 5.81 10.03 2.80
C HIS A 83 7.07 9.38 2.21
N PRO A 84 7.35 9.58 0.91
CA PRO A 84 8.61 9.15 0.31
C PRO A 84 9.75 10.07 0.75
N THR A 85 10.83 9.50 1.29
CA THR A 85 12.01 10.26 1.75
C THR A 85 13.29 9.44 1.55
N LYS A 86 14.44 10.03 1.91
CA LYS A 86 15.70 9.29 1.97
C LYS A 86 15.75 8.48 3.27
N THR A 87 16.36 7.30 3.22
CA THR A 87 16.41 6.40 4.38
C THR A 87 17.15 7.03 5.56
N ASP A 88 18.21 7.80 5.31
CA ASP A 88 19.00 8.52 6.32
C ASP A 88 18.23 9.64 7.05
N LYS A 89 17.18 10.18 6.43
CA LYS A 89 16.33 11.25 6.99
C LYS A 89 15.03 10.75 7.60
N ALA A 90 14.73 9.47 7.46
CA ALA A 90 13.43 8.91 7.83
C ALA A 90 13.14 9.05 9.33
N ASP A 91 14.15 8.78 10.15
CA ASP A 91 14.00 8.79 11.61
C ASP A 91 13.87 10.21 12.17
N GLU A 92 14.70 11.15 11.68
CA GLU A 92 14.60 12.59 12.01
C GLU A 92 13.23 13.15 11.61
N PHE A 93 12.74 12.77 10.42
CA PHE A 93 11.44 13.20 9.93
C PHE A 93 10.31 12.70 10.83
N LEU A 94 10.34 11.42 11.25
CA LEU A 94 9.35 10.86 12.17
C LEU A 94 9.38 11.57 13.53
N GLN A 95 10.56 11.78 14.11
CA GLN A 95 10.72 12.46 15.40
C GLN A 95 10.14 13.88 15.39
N THR A 96 10.31 14.60 14.28
CA THR A 96 9.91 16.02 14.19
C THR A 96 8.45 16.19 13.77
N HIS A 97 7.89 15.23 13.04
CA HIS A 97 6.63 15.45 12.31
C HIS A 97 5.51 14.47 12.61
N ALA A 98 5.76 13.41 13.39
CA ALA A 98 4.71 12.51 13.88
C ALA A 98 3.61 13.32 14.59
N GLY A 99 2.35 12.94 14.39
CA GLY A 99 1.19 13.64 14.96
C GLY A 99 0.72 14.86 14.16
N ASN A 100 1.54 15.36 13.21
CA ASN A 100 1.21 16.52 12.38
C ASN A 100 1.29 16.20 10.88
N MET A 101 2.48 16.34 10.26
CA MET A 101 2.61 16.11 8.81
C MET A 101 2.60 14.62 8.44
N ILE A 102 2.92 13.75 9.39
CA ILE A 102 2.82 12.30 9.20
C ILE A 102 1.94 11.70 10.29
N THR A 103 0.83 11.12 9.83
CA THR A 103 -0.21 10.55 10.68
C THR A 103 -0.77 9.28 10.04
N PRO A 104 -1.27 8.32 10.84
CA PRO A 104 -1.14 8.19 12.30
C PRO A 104 0.33 7.95 12.73
N PRO A 105 0.74 8.18 13.99
CA PRO A 105 -0.10 8.57 15.12
C PRO A 105 -0.65 10.00 15.02
N LEU A 106 -1.64 10.31 15.86
CA LEU A 106 -2.16 11.67 16.03
C LEU A 106 -1.38 12.43 17.10
N ASP A 107 -1.60 13.75 17.19
CA ASP A 107 -1.05 14.57 18.26
C ASP A 107 -1.53 14.09 19.66
N PRO A 108 -0.67 14.05 20.68
CA PRO A 108 0.75 14.42 20.70
C PRO A 108 1.67 13.34 20.12
N GLY A 109 2.34 13.66 19.00
CA GLY A 109 3.10 12.71 18.20
C GLY A 109 4.23 11.97 18.93
N PRO A 110 5.16 12.68 19.62
CA PRO A 110 6.28 12.04 20.32
C PRO A 110 5.83 11.04 21.40
N GLU A 111 4.85 11.41 22.22
CA GLU A 111 4.29 10.52 23.24
C GLU A 111 3.62 9.30 22.61
N ARG A 112 2.91 9.50 21.49
CA ARG A 112 2.30 8.40 20.76
C ARG A 112 3.33 7.48 20.12
N MET A 113 4.43 8.01 19.60
CA MET A 113 5.54 7.20 19.07
C MET A 113 6.20 6.37 20.17
N GLU A 114 6.38 6.92 21.38
CA GLU A 114 6.89 6.18 22.53
C GLU A 114 5.95 5.02 22.93
N GLN A 115 4.64 5.27 22.91
CA GLN A 115 3.63 4.24 23.19
C GLN A 115 3.51 3.17 22.08
N ILE A 116 3.75 3.54 20.81
CA ILE A 116 3.86 2.58 19.69
C ILE A 116 5.10 1.71 19.88
N GLY A 117 6.17 2.29 20.40
CA GLY A 117 7.39 1.60 20.79
C GLY A 117 8.42 1.49 19.66
N GLU A 118 9.49 0.74 19.96
CA GLU A 118 10.60 0.53 19.05
C GLU A 118 10.21 -0.29 17.82
N PHE A 119 10.89 -0.03 16.71
CA PHE A 119 10.69 -0.72 15.45
C PHE A 119 11.69 -1.87 15.32
N GLU A 120 11.23 -2.98 14.78
CA GLU A 120 12.06 -4.09 14.31
C GLU A 120 12.06 -4.14 12.78
N HIS A 121 13.07 -4.81 12.22
CA HIS A 121 13.29 -4.89 10.79
C HIS A 121 13.06 -6.30 10.27
N HIS A 122 12.34 -6.38 9.14
CA HIS A 122 12.12 -7.61 8.40
C HIS A 122 12.74 -7.47 7.02
N ASP A 123 13.85 -8.15 6.81
CA ASP A 123 14.54 -8.22 5.51
C ASP A 123 13.93 -9.35 4.67
N ILE A 124 13.39 -9.00 3.50
CA ILE A 124 12.73 -9.94 2.61
C ILE A 124 13.20 -9.75 1.17
N GLU A 125 13.19 -10.85 0.42
CA GLU A 125 13.41 -10.85 -1.01
C GLU A 125 12.08 -11.11 -1.73
N VAL A 126 11.78 -10.31 -2.75
CA VAL A 126 10.54 -10.41 -3.53
C VAL A 126 10.89 -10.49 -5.01
N ASP A 127 10.54 -11.60 -5.64
CA ASP A 127 10.69 -11.76 -7.08
C ASP A 127 9.61 -10.99 -7.84
N GLY A 128 10.06 -10.10 -8.73
CA GLY A 128 9.18 -9.31 -9.57
C GLY A 128 8.77 -10.06 -10.85
N ALA A 129 7.50 -9.90 -11.23
CA ALA A 129 6.92 -10.46 -12.46
C ALA A 129 7.10 -9.55 -13.70
N GLY A 130 8.02 -8.57 -13.63
CA GLY A 130 8.22 -7.54 -14.64
C GLY A 130 7.46 -6.25 -14.32
N TRP A 131 7.44 -5.32 -15.28
CA TRP A 131 6.87 -3.97 -15.06
C TRP A 131 5.37 -3.87 -15.31
N LYS A 132 4.74 -4.95 -15.79
CA LYS A 132 3.31 -4.94 -16.16
C LYS A 132 2.40 -5.36 -15.01
N GLU A 133 2.91 -6.15 -14.09
CA GLU A 133 2.14 -6.71 -12.98
C GLU A 133 3.00 -6.87 -11.72
N ALA A 134 2.35 -6.80 -10.55
CA ALA A 134 3.02 -7.05 -9.29
C ALA A 134 3.46 -8.52 -9.17
N GLY A 135 4.64 -8.76 -8.59
CA GLY A 135 5.13 -10.10 -8.29
C GLY A 135 4.61 -10.64 -6.95
N ALA A 136 4.47 -9.76 -5.94
CA ALA A 136 3.94 -10.12 -4.64
C ALA A 136 3.33 -8.91 -3.91
N ASP A 137 2.54 -9.21 -2.87
CA ASP A 137 2.09 -8.26 -1.87
C ASP A 137 2.85 -8.46 -0.55
N ILE A 138 3.39 -7.37 0.00
CA ILE A 138 3.88 -7.29 1.38
C ILE A 138 2.71 -6.83 2.26
N THR A 139 2.24 -7.69 3.16
CA THR A 139 1.10 -7.43 4.02
C THR A 139 1.54 -6.68 5.29
N LEU A 140 0.95 -5.52 5.52
CA LEU A 140 1.07 -4.73 6.76
C LEU A 140 -0.14 -5.06 7.64
N ARG A 141 0.04 -5.99 8.58
CA ARG A 141 -1.06 -6.59 9.35
C ARG A 141 -1.94 -5.54 10.03
N GLY A 142 -3.21 -5.51 9.64
CA GLY A 142 -4.23 -4.62 10.19
C GLY A 142 -4.46 -3.32 9.42
N ILE A 143 -3.55 -2.89 8.53
CA ILE A 143 -3.67 -1.60 7.84
C ILE A 143 -3.62 -1.66 6.32
N GLY A 144 -3.24 -2.80 5.74
CA GLY A 144 -3.28 -3.00 4.29
C GLY A 144 -2.11 -3.81 3.75
N TRP A 145 -1.70 -3.52 2.51
CA TRP A 145 -0.56 -4.17 1.88
C TRP A 145 0.13 -3.25 0.87
N VAL A 146 1.31 -3.66 0.43
CA VAL A 146 2.11 -2.98 -0.58
C VAL A 146 2.46 -3.97 -1.69
N ALA A 147 1.99 -3.71 -2.90
CA ALA A 147 2.29 -4.53 -4.06
C ALA A 147 3.63 -4.11 -4.67
N VAL A 148 4.50 -5.09 -4.93
CA VAL A 148 5.85 -4.88 -5.47
C VAL A 148 5.87 -5.23 -6.95
N THR A 149 6.20 -4.27 -7.80
CA THR A 149 6.23 -4.41 -9.27
C THR A 149 7.61 -4.02 -9.82
N GLY A 150 8.20 -4.88 -10.63
CA GLY A 150 9.50 -4.65 -11.26
C GLY A 150 10.09 -5.95 -11.81
N ALA A 151 11.27 -5.87 -12.40
CA ALA A 151 11.94 -7.03 -13.00
C ALA A 151 13.16 -7.45 -12.17
N GLY A 152 13.26 -8.75 -11.88
CA GLY A 152 14.29 -9.34 -11.01
C GLY A 152 13.85 -9.39 -9.55
N THR A 153 14.80 -9.62 -8.64
CA THR A 153 14.54 -9.73 -7.20
C THR A 153 14.73 -8.37 -6.53
N ALA A 154 13.72 -7.92 -5.79
CA ALA A 154 13.77 -6.76 -4.92
C ALA A 154 14.21 -7.19 -3.53
N LYS A 155 15.24 -6.55 -2.98
CA LYS A 155 15.60 -6.70 -1.56
C LYS A 155 15.01 -5.53 -0.79
N VAL A 156 14.12 -5.85 0.15
CA VAL A 156 13.27 -4.88 0.82
C VAL A 156 13.41 -5.09 2.32
N ARG A 157 13.66 -4.00 3.03
CA ARG A 157 13.53 -3.97 4.49
C ARG A 157 12.21 -3.31 4.85
N VAL A 158 11.44 -4.00 5.69
CA VAL A 158 10.18 -3.49 6.23
C VAL A 158 10.37 -3.27 7.71
N SER A 159 10.23 -2.03 8.17
CA SER A 159 10.27 -1.70 9.59
C SER A 159 8.85 -1.54 10.12
N VAL A 160 8.53 -2.24 11.20
CA VAL A 160 7.26 -2.16 11.93
C VAL A 160 7.53 -2.19 13.44
N PRO A 161 6.61 -1.74 14.30
CA PRO A 161 6.77 -1.84 15.75
C PRO A 161 7.01 -3.28 16.19
N LYS A 162 7.78 -3.45 17.26
CA LYS A 162 8.17 -4.75 17.80
C LYS A 162 6.96 -5.64 18.08
N GLY A 163 7.05 -6.91 17.67
CA GLY A 163 5.97 -7.88 17.84
C GLY A 163 4.86 -7.79 16.79
N ILE A 164 4.96 -6.88 15.83
CA ILE A 164 4.10 -6.85 14.65
C ILE A 164 4.72 -7.71 13.55
N GLY A 165 4.00 -8.73 13.11
CA GLY A 165 4.43 -9.56 11.99
C GLY A 165 4.13 -8.91 10.63
N ILE A 166 4.96 -9.21 9.64
CA ILE A 166 4.62 -9.03 8.23
C ILE A 166 4.33 -10.39 7.57
N SER A 167 3.84 -10.38 6.33
CA SER A 167 3.80 -11.58 5.49
C SER A 167 3.86 -11.22 4.01
N VAL A 168 4.42 -12.12 3.21
CA VAL A 168 4.44 -12.01 1.75
C VAL A 168 3.41 -12.99 1.18
N ARG A 169 2.67 -12.56 0.16
CA ARG A 169 1.65 -13.39 -0.50
C ARG A 169 1.56 -13.08 -2.01
N PRO A 170 0.89 -13.93 -2.80
CA PRO A 170 0.54 -13.60 -4.17
C PRO A 170 -0.28 -12.30 -4.27
N PRO A 171 -0.09 -11.50 -5.34
CA PRO A 171 -0.73 -10.21 -5.44
C PRO A 171 -2.24 -10.32 -5.65
N LEU A 172 -3.02 -9.58 -4.86
CA LEU A 172 -4.47 -9.54 -5.04
C LEU A 172 -4.91 -8.63 -6.19
N MET A 173 -4.15 -7.56 -6.45
CA MET A 173 -4.45 -6.56 -7.49
C MET A 173 -3.24 -6.36 -8.42
N PRO A 174 -2.82 -7.40 -9.16
CA PRO A 174 -1.54 -7.40 -9.87
C PRO A 174 -1.40 -6.29 -10.92
N PHE A 175 -2.49 -5.82 -11.53
CA PHE A 175 -2.46 -4.89 -12.68
C PHE A 175 -2.70 -3.41 -12.32
N ASP A 176 -2.92 -3.09 -11.04
CA ASP A 176 -3.33 -1.74 -10.61
C ASP A 176 -2.21 -0.70 -10.56
N VAL A 177 -0.95 -1.15 -10.71
CA VAL A 177 0.25 -0.29 -10.71
C VAL A 177 0.14 0.91 -11.68
N TRP A 178 -0.43 0.69 -12.86
CA TRP A 178 -0.51 1.72 -13.91
C TRP A 178 -1.63 2.74 -13.68
N ALA A 179 -2.73 2.33 -13.06
CA ALA A 179 -3.82 3.24 -12.71
C ALA A 179 -3.38 4.22 -11.62
N ALA A 180 -2.55 3.75 -10.68
CA ALA A 180 -1.99 4.54 -9.59
C ALA A 180 -0.82 5.44 -10.04
N THR A 181 0.11 4.92 -10.86
CA THR A 181 1.27 5.70 -11.35
C THR A 181 0.87 6.90 -12.22
N ALA A 182 -0.21 6.79 -12.99
CA ALA A 182 -0.72 7.85 -13.86
C ALA A 182 -1.23 9.10 -13.09
N ARG A 183 -1.65 8.94 -11.83
CA ARG A 183 -2.20 10.03 -11.01
C ARG A 183 -1.11 10.93 -10.41
N TYR A 184 0.07 10.38 -10.12
CA TYR A 184 1.15 11.12 -9.45
C TYR A 184 2.15 11.77 -10.43
N THR A 185 2.33 11.19 -11.61
CA THR A 185 3.29 11.68 -12.62
C THR A 185 2.69 12.68 -13.62
N GLY A 186 1.40 13.01 -13.50
CA GLY A 186 0.67 13.84 -14.49
C GLY A 186 0.52 13.18 -15.87
N GLY A 187 1.04 11.97 -16.06
CA GLY A 187 0.95 11.22 -17.30
C GLY A 187 -0.44 10.60 -17.47
N ARG A 188 -1.37 11.34 -18.08
CA ARG A 188 -2.56 10.71 -18.69
C ARG A 188 -2.07 9.70 -19.73
N SER A 189 -2.15 8.41 -19.41
CA SER A 189 -2.11 7.36 -20.43
C SER A 189 -3.32 7.55 -21.34
N VAL A 190 -3.11 8.23 -22.47
CA VAL A 190 -4.07 8.29 -23.56
C VAL A 190 -4.24 6.87 -24.06
N ARG A 191 -5.35 6.21 -23.69
CA ARG A 191 -5.86 5.09 -24.48
C ARG A 191 -6.08 5.65 -25.88
N LYS A 192 -5.16 5.39 -26.82
CA LYS A 192 -5.41 5.57 -28.25
C LYS A 192 -6.58 4.64 -28.58
N SER A 193 -7.79 5.17 -28.58
CA SER A 193 -8.90 4.51 -29.24
C SER A 193 -8.50 4.38 -30.71
N GLY A 194 -8.40 3.14 -31.18
CA GLY A 194 -8.16 2.87 -32.58
C GLY A 194 -9.28 3.50 -33.39
N LYS A 195 -8.98 4.61 -34.09
CA LYS A 195 -9.85 5.10 -35.15
C LYS A 195 -9.90 4.03 -36.23
N SER A 196 -10.96 3.23 -36.21
CA SER A 196 -11.42 2.50 -37.39
C SER A 196 -11.62 3.51 -38.52
N LYS A 197 -10.73 3.49 -39.51
CA LYS A 197 -10.97 4.19 -40.79
C LYS A 197 -12.07 3.41 -41.51
N SER A 198 -13.33 3.85 -41.40
CA SER A 198 -14.37 3.39 -42.31
C SER A 198 -14.01 3.89 -43.72
N GLY A 199 -13.61 2.99 -44.60
CA GLY A 199 -13.36 3.29 -46.01
C GLY A 199 -14.66 3.78 -46.67
N LYS A 200 -14.66 5.02 -47.16
CA LYS A 200 -15.71 5.52 -48.04
C LYS A 200 -15.54 4.84 -49.40
N ARG A 201 -16.35 3.81 -49.65
CA ARG A 201 -16.56 3.17 -50.96
C ARG A 201 -17.01 4.24 -51.97
N ARG A 202 -16.18 4.54 -52.97
CA ARG A 202 -16.60 5.28 -54.17
C ARG A 202 -17.60 4.43 -54.94
N LYS A 203 -18.86 4.86 -55.02
CA LYS A 203 -19.79 4.36 -56.04
C LYS A 203 -19.53 5.16 -57.31
N GLY A 204 -18.91 4.52 -58.30
CA GLY A 204 -19.06 4.92 -59.69
C GLY A 204 -20.41 4.43 -60.20
N VAL A 205 -21.11 5.30 -60.91
CA VAL A 205 -22.15 4.94 -61.88
C VAL A 205 -21.95 5.90 -63.05
N GLY A 206 -21.66 5.33 -64.22
CA GLY A 206 -21.54 6.07 -65.47
C GLY A 206 -22.77 5.89 -66.37
N ARG A 207 -22.65 6.47 -67.57
CA ARG A 207 -23.56 6.46 -68.74
C ARG A 207 -24.78 7.36 -68.57
N ARG A 208 -25.17 8.21 -69.53
CA ARG A 208 -24.91 8.33 -70.98
C ARG A 208 -24.81 9.80 -71.35
#